data_AF-A0A9N9WNL2-F1
#
_entry.id   AF-A0A9N9WNL2-F1
#
_cell.length_a   1.000
_cell.length_b   1.000
_cell.length_c   1.000
_cell.angle_alpha   90.00
_cell.angle_beta   90.00
_cell.angle_gamma   90.00
#
_symmetry.space_group_name_H-M   'P 1'
#
loop_
_entity.id
_entity.type
_entity.pdbx_description
1 polymer ?
#
loop_
_entity_poly.entity_id
_entity_poly.type
_entity_poly.pdbx_seq_one_letter_code
_entity_poly.pdbx_strand_id
1 'polypeptide(L)'
;MFSLISYFATNVTKVRLPTTMNFKVIILVLTTCVAFVVADSIIPVNSCDNLQDSLGTENSLCEINQVTIDSCKMEYKKCILYRKENYTINVDFVPKFSSDHIKMDLFFDFGNFNMLRNISYSIDTEACNFMTCPIVNGIKNTYRYRGHIPNIIPKAMYRFYFMMSEGSIPKCCFEMKIKIM
;
A
#
# COMPACT_ATOMS: atom_id res chain seq x y z
N MET A 1 9.25 26.63 -19.86
CA MET A 1 8.21 27.62 -20.17
C MET A 1 6.93 26.85 -20.42
N PHE A 2 5.88 27.18 -19.68
CA PHE A 2 4.69 26.36 -19.40
C PHE A 2 3.82 26.03 -20.63
N SER A 3 3.21 24.85 -20.65
CA SER A 3 1.78 24.74 -20.95
C SER A 3 1.19 23.44 -20.40
N LEU A 4 0.29 23.60 -19.42
CA LEU A 4 -0.65 22.61 -18.92
C LEU A 4 -1.88 22.61 -19.84
N ILE A 5 -2.58 21.48 -19.91
CA ILE A 5 -4.05 21.31 -19.74
C ILE A 5 -4.49 20.08 -20.54
N SER A 6 -4.99 19.07 -19.83
CA SER A 6 -6.05 18.23 -20.37
C SER A 6 -6.90 17.59 -19.27
N TYR A 7 -8.11 18.16 -19.15
CA TYR A 7 -9.40 17.46 -19.13
C TYR A 7 -9.73 16.56 -17.92
N PHE A 8 -10.50 17.13 -16.98
CA PHE A 8 -11.55 16.39 -16.28
C PHE A 8 -12.89 17.11 -16.49
N ALA A 9 -13.74 16.52 -17.32
CA ALA A 9 -15.14 16.89 -17.42
C ALA A 9 -15.87 16.30 -16.20
N THR A 10 -16.44 17.16 -15.35
CA THR A 10 -17.39 16.74 -14.32
C THR A 10 -18.79 17.19 -14.75
N ASN A 11 -19.67 16.21 -14.95
CA ASN A 11 -21.10 16.44 -15.14
C ASN A 11 -21.67 17.01 -13.84
N VAL A 12 -21.95 18.31 -13.84
CA VAL A 12 -22.63 18.99 -12.73
C VAL A 12 -24.13 18.74 -12.86
N THR A 13 -24.66 17.87 -12.00
CA THR A 13 -26.10 17.76 -11.77
C THR A 13 -26.62 19.08 -11.19
N LYS A 14 -27.67 19.61 -11.81
CA LYS A 14 -28.26 20.93 -11.53
C LYS A 14 -28.97 20.88 -10.16
N VAL A 15 -28.29 21.30 -9.11
CA VAL A 15 -28.89 21.46 -7.77
C VAL A 15 -29.87 22.63 -7.81
N ARG A 16 -31.16 22.35 -7.61
CA ARG A 16 -32.21 23.37 -7.52
C ARG A 16 -32.24 23.90 -6.08
N LEU A 17 -31.72 25.11 -5.86
CA LEU A 17 -31.76 25.74 -4.53
C LEU A 17 -33.16 26.32 -4.22
N PRO A 18 -33.66 26.16 -2.98
CA PRO A 18 -34.89 26.80 -2.52
C PRO A 18 -34.70 28.31 -2.30
N THR A 19 -35.68 29.10 -2.72
CA THR A 19 -35.62 30.56 -2.89
C THR A 19 -35.73 31.42 -1.62
N THR A 20 -35.70 30.83 -0.42
CA THR A 20 -35.87 31.59 0.83
C THR A 20 -34.99 31.04 1.97
N MET A 21 -33.66 31.18 1.85
CA MET A 21 -32.75 30.82 2.94
C MET A 21 -31.73 31.92 3.24
N ASN A 22 -31.64 32.28 4.52
CA ASN A 22 -30.83 33.37 5.07
C ASN A 22 -29.35 33.26 4.67
N PHE A 23 -28.79 34.35 4.12
CA PHE A 23 -27.41 34.48 3.63
C PHE A 23 -26.33 34.04 4.65
N LYS A 24 -26.63 34.15 5.96
CA LYS A 24 -25.73 33.68 7.04
C LYS A 24 -25.55 32.15 7.10
N VAL A 25 -26.54 31.38 6.65
CA VAL A 25 -26.49 29.90 6.66
C VAL A 25 -25.63 29.36 5.51
N ILE A 26 -25.65 30.06 4.37
CA ILE A 26 -24.88 29.67 3.17
C ILE A 26 -23.36 29.76 3.44
N ILE A 27 -22.92 30.81 4.16
CA ILE A 27 -21.50 31.01 4.50
C ILE A 27 -20.99 29.95 5.50
N LEU A 28 -21.85 29.50 6.41
CA LEU A 28 -21.50 28.53 7.46
C LEU A 28 -21.35 27.10 6.91
N VAL A 29 -22.06 26.76 5.83
CA VAL A 29 -21.97 25.44 5.17
C VAL A 29 -20.76 25.34 4.22
N LEU A 30 -20.29 26.47 3.68
CA LEU A 30 -19.15 26.50 2.75
C LEU A 30 -17.77 26.40 3.43
N THR A 31 -17.67 26.67 4.74
CA THR A 31 -16.38 26.76 5.45
C THR A 31 -15.91 25.45 6.10
N THR A 32 -16.73 24.40 6.16
CA THR A 32 -16.40 23.14 6.86
C THR A 32 -15.90 21.99 5.98
N CYS A 33 -15.71 22.18 4.67
CA CYS A 33 -15.18 21.15 3.76
C CYS A 33 -13.67 21.31 3.47
N VAL A 34 -12.86 21.60 4.48
CA VAL A 34 -11.40 21.34 4.36
C VAL A 34 -11.21 19.84 4.60
N ALA A 35 -11.45 19.04 3.56
CA ALA A 35 -11.04 17.66 3.56
C ALA A 35 -9.52 17.62 3.75
N PHE A 36 -9.06 17.01 4.84
CA PHE A 36 -7.66 16.69 5.06
C PHE A 36 -7.21 15.80 3.90
N VAL A 37 -6.56 16.38 2.89
CA VAL A 37 -5.86 15.61 1.87
C VAL A 37 -4.63 15.03 2.55
N VAL A 38 -4.74 13.79 3.03
CA VAL A 38 -3.58 12.99 3.41
C VAL A 38 -2.79 12.72 2.14
N ALA A 39 -1.53 13.17 2.11
CA ALA A 39 -0.64 12.93 0.99
C ALA A 39 -0.03 11.53 1.14
N ASP A 40 -0.52 10.58 0.36
CA ASP A 40 0.07 9.25 0.29
C ASP A 40 1.39 9.33 -0.49
N SER A 41 2.43 8.69 0.04
CA SER A 41 3.72 8.65 -0.65
C SER A 41 3.87 7.36 -1.46
N ILE A 42 4.25 7.52 -2.73
CA ILE A 42 4.54 6.40 -3.62
C ILE A 42 5.98 5.94 -3.36
N ILE A 43 6.15 4.64 -3.12
CA ILE A 43 7.44 4.04 -2.79
C ILE A 43 7.91 3.18 -3.96
N PRO A 44 9.21 3.24 -4.33
CA PRO A 44 9.76 2.31 -5.31
C PRO A 44 9.75 0.87 -4.75
N VAL A 45 9.29 -0.06 -5.59
CA VAL A 45 9.19 -1.47 -5.26
C VAL A 45 9.97 -2.28 -6.29
N ASN A 46 10.65 -3.32 -5.81
CA ASN A 46 11.43 -4.22 -6.63
C ASN A 46 10.84 -5.63 -6.58
N SER A 47 11.07 -6.43 -7.62
CA SER A 47 10.81 -7.88 -7.59
C SER A 47 11.78 -8.58 -6.64
N CYS A 48 11.39 -9.76 -6.14
CA CYS A 48 12.23 -10.60 -5.29
C CYS A 48 13.21 -11.49 -6.06
N ASP A 49 13.62 -11.12 -7.28
CA ASP A 49 14.40 -12.01 -8.16
C ASP A 49 15.70 -12.51 -7.51
N ASN A 50 16.28 -11.71 -6.60
CA ASN A 50 17.49 -12.05 -5.86
C ASN A 50 17.30 -13.07 -4.72
N LEU A 51 16.06 -13.46 -4.41
CA LEU A 51 15.71 -14.40 -3.36
C LEU A 51 15.02 -15.66 -3.90
N GLN A 52 15.10 -15.93 -5.20
CA GLN A 52 14.51 -17.12 -5.82
C GLN A 52 14.89 -18.42 -5.08
N ASP A 53 16.17 -18.57 -4.71
CA ASP A 53 16.65 -19.75 -3.98
C ASP A 53 16.13 -19.84 -2.53
N SER A 54 15.78 -18.70 -1.92
CA SER A 54 15.38 -18.62 -0.50
C SER A 54 13.86 -18.59 -0.29
N LEU A 55 13.11 -18.11 -1.27
CA LEU A 55 11.66 -17.94 -1.23
C LEU A 55 10.91 -18.78 -2.28
N GLY A 56 11.63 -19.50 -3.15
CA GLY A 56 11.05 -20.43 -4.13
C GLY A 56 10.18 -19.76 -5.20
N THR A 57 10.35 -18.45 -5.44
CA THR A 57 9.47 -17.67 -6.34
C THR A 57 10.07 -17.58 -7.75
N GLU A 58 10.01 -18.66 -8.52
CA GLU A 58 10.37 -18.57 -9.95
C GLU A 58 9.29 -17.79 -10.72
N ASN A 59 9.63 -16.61 -11.22
CA ASN A 59 8.77 -15.71 -11.99
C ASN A 59 7.50 -15.22 -11.27
N SER A 60 7.56 -14.03 -10.66
CA SER A 60 6.39 -13.39 -10.03
C SER A 60 5.17 -13.34 -10.98
N LEU A 61 4.08 -13.98 -10.55
CA LEU A 61 2.77 -14.02 -11.21
C LEU A 61 1.91 -12.81 -10.85
N CYS A 62 2.51 -11.71 -10.40
CA CYS A 62 1.85 -10.42 -10.23
C CYS A 62 2.65 -9.32 -10.90
N GLU A 63 1.94 -8.36 -11.47
CA GLU A 63 2.47 -7.04 -11.79
C GLU A 63 2.11 -6.08 -10.67
N ILE A 64 3.11 -5.57 -9.94
CA ILE A 64 2.90 -4.54 -8.91
C ILE A 64 2.87 -3.18 -9.61
N ASN A 65 1.73 -2.51 -9.58
CA ASN A 65 1.57 -1.22 -10.26
C ASN A 65 1.98 -0.05 -9.37
N GLN A 66 1.55 -0.08 -8.10
CA GLN A 66 1.79 1.02 -7.18
C GLN A 66 1.77 0.52 -5.73
N VAL A 67 2.68 1.04 -4.92
CA VAL A 67 2.65 0.88 -3.47
C VAL A 67 2.67 2.24 -2.81
N THR A 68 1.71 2.46 -1.91
CA THR A 68 1.65 3.65 -1.08
C THR A 68 1.69 3.29 0.39
N ILE A 69 2.30 4.18 1.19
CA ILE A 69 2.27 4.07 2.65
C ILE A 69 1.81 5.39 3.25
N ASP A 70 0.72 5.33 4.00
CA ASP A 70 0.20 6.44 4.81
C ASP A 70 1.18 6.71 5.97
N SER A 71 1.33 7.97 6.37
CA SER A 71 2.29 8.40 7.42
C SER A 71 3.76 8.20 7.05
N CYS A 72 4.07 7.82 5.82
CA CYS A 72 5.45 7.72 5.35
C CYS A 72 6.01 9.09 4.96
N LYS A 73 7.09 9.50 5.63
CA LYS A 73 7.83 10.72 5.30
C LYS A 73 8.92 10.40 4.28
N MET A 74 8.81 10.97 3.09
CA MET A 74 9.81 10.79 2.03
C MET A 74 11.03 11.69 2.25
N GLU A 75 12.19 11.08 2.43
CA GLU A 75 13.48 11.79 2.56
C GLU A 75 14.55 11.06 1.74
N TYR A 76 15.21 11.76 0.81
CA TYR A 76 16.21 11.16 -0.08
C TYR A 76 15.75 9.86 -0.78
N LYS A 77 14.50 9.84 -1.27
CA LYS A 77 13.84 8.67 -1.89
C LYS A 77 13.67 7.45 -0.96
N LYS A 78 13.73 7.65 0.35
CA LYS A 78 13.48 6.61 1.36
C LYS A 78 12.19 6.93 2.10
N CYS A 79 11.41 5.88 2.33
CA CYS A 79 10.27 5.96 3.21
C CYS A 79 10.72 5.89 4.67
N ILE A 80 10.39 6.90 5.47
CA ILE A 80 10.63 6.92 6.90
C ILE A 80 9.31 6.71 7.63
N LEU A 81 9.27 5.70 8.50
CA LEU A 81 8.19 5.48 9.46
C LEU A 81 8.73 5.63 10.88
N TYR A 82 7.89 6.16 11.78
CA TYR A 82 8.26 6.37 13.17
C TYR A 82 7.65 5.30 14.07
N ARG A 83 8.42 4.90 15.08
CA ARG A 83 7.91 4.05 16.17
C ARG A 83 6.74 4.72 16.87
N LYS A 84 5.84 3.90 17.41
CA LYS A 84 4.59 4.26 18.08
C LYS A 84 3.56 4.91 17.17
N GLU A 85 3.79 4.92 15.86
CA GLU A 85 2.83 5.42 14.88
C GLU A 85 2.15 4.27 14.11
N ASN A 86 0.95 4.57 13.63
CA ASN A 86 0.20 3.70 12.74
C ASN A 86 0.54 4.05 11.29
N TYR A 87 0.55 3.04 10.45
CA TYR A 87 0.74 3.18 9.02
C TYR A 87 -0.30 2.32 8.28
N THR A 88 -0.64 2.73 7.07
CA THR A 88 -1.40 1.88 6.14
C THR A 88 -0.51 1.63 4.95
N ILE A 89 -0.41 0.39 4.50
CA ILE A 89 0.18 0.04 3.20
C ILE A 89 -0.96 -0.25 2.24
N ASN A 90 -0.95 0.35 1.06
CA ASN A 90 -1.81 -0.03 -0.06
C ASN A 90 -0.93 -0.53 -1.20
N VAL A 91 -1.25 -1.71 -1.71
CA VAL A 91 -0.54 -2.35 -2.82
C VAL A 91 -1.53 -2.62 -3.93
N ASP A 92 -1.39 -1.91 -5.03
CA ASP A 92 -2.13 -2.11 -6.24
C ASP A 92 -1.37 -3.07 -7.14
N PHE A 93 -2.03 -4.16 -7.55
CA PHE A 93 -1.42 -5.19 -8.38
C PHE A 93 -2.41 -5.81 -9.37
N VAL A 94 -1.88 -6.38 -10.44
CA VAL A 94 -2.62 -7.21 -11.39
C VAL A 94 -2.08 -8.64 -11.32
N PRO A 95 -2.87 -9.61 -10.84
CA PRO A 95 -2.45 -11.00 -10.78
C PRO A 95 -2.54 -11.67 -12.16
N LYS A 96 -1.65 -12.62 -12.42
CA LYS A 96 -1.63 -13.50 -13.61
C LYS A 96 -2.21 -14.88 -13.32
N PHE A 97 -2.94 -14.99 -12.21
CA PHE A 97 -3.57 -16.21 -11.71
C PHE A 97 -4.90 -15.83 -11.01
N SER A 98 -5.75 -16.82 -10.79
CA SER A 98 -6.99 -16.67 -10.02
C SER A 98 -6.90 -17.56 -8.78
N SER A 99 -7.46 -17.11 -7.66
CA SER A 99 -7.51 -17.90 -6.43
C SER A 99 -8.58 -17.38 -5.47
N ASP A 100 -9.21 -18.30 -4.75
CA ASP A 100 -10.17 -18.00 -3.68
C ASP A 100 -9.48 -17.74 -2.33
N HIS A 101 -8.25 -18.23 -2.16
CA HIS A 101 -7.51 -18.22 -0.90
C HIS A 101 -6.06 -17.83 -1.12
N ILE A 102 -5.63 -16.74 -0.50
CA ILE A 102 -4.25 -16.27 -0.62
C ILE A 102 -3.70 -15.96 0.75
N LYS A 103 -2.47 -16.42 0.98
CA LYS A 103 -1.67 -16.02 2.12
C LYS A 103 -0.70 -14.93 1.74
N MET A 104 -0.55 -13.94 2.60
CA MET A 104 0.49 -12.91 2.54
C MET A 104 1.49 -13.18 3.65
N ASP A 105 2.65 -13.73 3.29
CA ASP A 105 3.77 -13.89 4.19
C ASP A 105 4.67 -12.66 4.19
N LEU A 106 5.22 -12.33 5.35
CA LEU A 106 6.13 -11.20 5.53
C LEU A 106 7.48 -11.69 6.04
N PHE A 107 8.50 -11.36 5.27
CA PHE A 107 9.89 -11.56 5.65
C PHE A 107 10.60 -10.22 5.73
N PHE A 108 11.68 -10.17 6.50
CA PHE A 108 12.53 -9.00 6.53
C PHE A 108 13.99 -9.35 6.73
N ASP A 109 14.86 -8.44 6.33
CA ASP A 109 16.22 -8.39 6.82
C ASP A 109 16.61 -6.96 7.24
N PHE A 110 17.69 -6.89 8.00
CA PHE A 110 18.42 -5.66 8.19
C PHE A 110 19.31 -5.52 6.96
N GLY A 111 19.21 -4.43 6.20
CA GLY A 111 19.78 -4.29 4.85
C GLY A 111 21.29 -4.52 4.69
N ASN A 112 22.01 -4.80 5.79
CA ASN A 112 23.44 -5.07 5.85
C ASN A 112 23.79 -6.54 6.17
N PHE A 113 22.83 -7.36 6.61
CA PHE A 113 23.10 -8.68 7.19
C PHE A 113 22.60 -9.85 6.34
N ASN A 114 21.84 -9.62 5.26
CA ASN A 114 21.28 -10.63 4.34
C ASN A 114 20.68 -11.87 5.03
N MET A 115 20.24 -11.73 6.28
CA MET A 115 19.65 -12.82 7.05
C MET A 115 18.14 -12.63 7.04
N LEU A 116 17.48 -13.35 6.15
CA LEU A 116 16.05 -13.29 6.00
C LEU A 116 15.36 -13.90 7.23
N ARG A 117 14.43 -13.16 7.82
CA ARG A 117 13.62 -13.58 8.96
C ARG A 117 12.16 -13.55 8.58
N ASN A 118 11.43 -14.61 8.90
CA ASN A 118 9.99 -14.65 8.75
C ASN A 118 9.33 -13.98 9.99
N ILE A 119 8.36 -13.09 9.78
CA ILE A 119 7.54 -12.48 10.83
C ILE A 119 6.03 -12.74 10.65
N SER A 120 5.66 -13.59 9.68
CA SER A 120 4.28 -14.00 9.41
C SER A 120 3.54 -14.52 10.64
N TYR A 121 4.23 -15.14 11.60
CA TYR A 121 3.61 -15.62 12.85
C TYR A 121 3.07 -14.51 13.77
N SER A 122 3.47 -13.26 13.54
CA SER A 122 3.05 -12.10 14.34
C SER A 122 1.97 -11.25 13.65
N ILE A 123 1.54 -11.62 12.45
CA ILE A 123 0.55 -10.87 11.66
C ILE A 123 -0.53 -11.82 11.16
N ASP A 124 -1.68 -11.26 10.78
CA ASP A 124 -2.67 -12.02 10.04
C ASP A 124 -2.17 -12.22 8.61
N THR A 125 -2.00 -13.49 8.23
CA THR A 125 -1.48 -13.88 6.92
C THR A 125 -2.59 -14.15 5.91
N GLU A 126 -3.86 -14.19 6.31
CA GLU A 126 -4.96 -14.39 5.37
C GLU A 126 -5.18 -13.10 4.56
N ALA A 127 -4.67 -13.07 3.33
CA ALA A 127 -4.65 -11.86 2.52
C ALA A 127 -6.06 -11.39 2.17
N CYS A 128 -7.02 -12.32 2.06
CA CYS A 128 -8.43 -12.03 1.81
C CYS A 128 -9.11 -11.24 2.94
N ASN A 129 -8.50 -11.12 4.13
CA ASN A 129 -8.99 -10.21 5.18
C ASN A 129 -8.65 -8.74 4.88
N PHE A 130 -7.74 -8.48 3.93
CA PHE A 130 -7.19 -7.16 3.61
C PHE A 130 -7.39 -6.76 2.14
N MET A 131 -8.02 -7.62 1.34
CA MET A 131 -8.34 -7.37 -0.07
C MET A 131 -9.62 -8.11 -0.45
N THR A 132 -10.16 -7.86 -1.64
CA THR A 132 -11.33 -8.62 -2.11
C THR A 132 -10.91 -9.95 -2.70
N CYS A 133 -11.53 -11.03 -2.25
CA CYS A 133 -11.41 -12.37 -2.82
C CYS A 133 -12.77 -12.85 -3.36
N PRO A 134 -12.79 -13.70 -4.41
CA PRO A 134 -11.63 -14.27 -5.09
C PRO A 134 -10.87 -13.25 -5.93
N ILE A 135 -9.56 -13.46 -6.08
CA ILE A 135 -8.79 -12.70 -7.06
C ILE A 135 -8.93 -13.35 -8.43
N VAL A 136 -8.96 -12.53 -9.48
CA VAL A 136 -9.19 -12.99 -10.85
C VAL A 136 -8.04 -12.53 -11.74
N ASN A 137 -7.51 -13.45 -12.54
CA ASN A 137 -6.45 -13.17 -13.50
C ASN A 137 -6.77 -11.94 -14.36
N GLY A 138 -5.81 -11.01 -14.44
CA GLY A 138 -5.90 -9.79 -15.25
C GLY A 138 -6.75 -8.68 -14.63
N ILE A 139 -7.41 -8.91 -13.50
CA ILE A 139 -8.22 -7.90 -12.81
C ILE A 139 -7.40 -7.25 -11.70
N LYS A 140 -7.24 -5.92 -11.80
CA LYS A 140 -6.55 -5.13 -10.77
C LYS A 140 -7.21 -5.35 -9.41
N ASN A 141 -6.38 -5.58 -8.38
CA ASN A 141 -6.79 -5.69 -7.00
C ASN A 141 -5.91 -4.81 -6.11
N THR A 142 -6.40 -4.51 -4.91
CA THR A 142 -5.70 -3.66 -3.94
C THR A 142 -5.65 -4.39 -2.61
N TYR A 143 -4.44 -4.66 -2.14
CA TYR A 143 -4.19 -5.16 -0.78
C TYR A 143 -3.95 -3.98 0.16
N ARG A 144 -4.77 -3.87 1.22
CA ARG A 144 -4.72 -2.78 2.18
C ARG A 144 -4.50 -3.29 3.61
N TYR A 145 -3.31 -3.06 4.14
CA TYR A 145 -2.92 -3.48 5.48
C TYR A 145 -2.68 -2.28 6.39
N ARG A 146 -3.27 -2.30 7.60
CA ARG A 146 -2.98 -1.31 8.65
C ARG A 146 -2.10 -1.94 9.71
N GLY A 147 -0.96 -1.31 9.97
CA GLY A 147 0.00 -1.75 10.97
C GLY A 147 0.30 -0.67 12.00
N HIS A 148 0.96 -1.10 13.07
CA HIS A 148 1.53 -0.26 14.11
C HIS A 148 3.00 -0.62 14.26
N ILE A 149 3.89 0.36 14.46
CA ILE A 149 5.32 0.09 14.71
C ILE A 149 5.57 0.15 16.22
N PRO A 150 5.78 -0.99 16.91
CA PRO A 150 6.09 -0.98 18.34
C PRO A 150 7.41 -0.28 18.64
N ASN A 151 7.54 0.31 19.84
CA ASN A 151 8.77 0.97 20.27
C ASN A 151 9.98 0.04 20.38
N ILE A 152 9.76 -1.26 20.52
CA ILE A 152 10.83 -2.27 20.65
C ILE A 152 11.58 -2.53 19.34
N ILE A 153 10.97 -2.22 18.18
CA ILE A 153 11.58 -2.46 16.87
C ILE A 153 12.81 -1.56 16.68
N PRO A 154 14.04 -2.09 16.50
CA PRO A 154 15.27 -1.30 16.37
C PRO A 154 15.19 -0.24 15.26
N LYS A 155 15.85 0.92 15.46
CA LYS A 155 15.97 1.93 14.42
C LYS A 155 16.99 1.43 13.41
N ALA A 156 16.55 1.17 12.19
CA ALA A 156 17.40 0.64 11.14
C ALA A 156 16.76 0.84 9.76
N MET A 157 17.53 0.53 8.73
CA MET A 157 16.99 0.31 7.40
C MET A 157 16.59 -1.16 7.26
N TYR A 158 15.32 -1.39 6.93
CA TYR A 158 14.76 -2.71 6.72
C TYR A 158 14.47 -2.92 5.24
N ARG A 159 14.73 -4.14 4.76
CA ARG A 159 14.12 -4.66 3.53
C ARG A 159 13.02 -5.63 3.94
N PHE A 160 11.80 -5.34 3.51
CA PHE A 160 10.66 -6.22 3.71
C PHE A 160 10.33 -6.91 2.41
N TYR A 161 10.04 -8.20 2.48
CA TYR A 161 9.65 -9.04 1.37
C TYR A 161 8.25 -9.57 1.64
N PHE A 162 7.33 -9.21 0.76
CA PHE A 162 5.94 -9.62 0.82
C PHE A 162 5.76 -10.75 -0.18
N MET A 163 5.29 -11.90 0.28
CA MET A 163 5.12 -13.09 -0.54
C MET A 163 3.65 -13.51 -0.52
N MET A 164 3.00 -13.46 -1.67
CA MET A 164 1.65 -13.99 -1.85
C MET A 164 1.73 -15.45 -2.29
N SER A 165 1.04 -16.32 -1.57
CA SER A 165 1.06 -17.77 -1.80
C SER A 165 -0.35 -18.35 -1.84
N GLU A 166 -0.54 -19.35 -2.69
CA GLU A 166 -1.73 -20.20 -2.70
C GLU A 166 -1.34 -21.56 -2.11
N GLY A 167 -1.80 -21.85 -0.90
CA GLY A 167 -1.29 -22.98 -0.12
C GLY A 167 0.21 -22.81 0.15
N SER A 168 1.03 -23.73 -0.35
CA SER A 168 2.50 -23.69 -0.24
C SER A 168 3.20 -23.18 -1.50
N ILE A 169 2.44 -22.75 -2.51
CA ILE A 169 2.99 -22.34 -3.80
C ILE A 169 3.10 -20.81 -3.83
N PRO A 170 4.32 -20.24 -3.81
CA PRO A 170 4.50 -18.81 -3.95
C PRO A 170 4.09 -18.37 -5.35
N LYS A 171 3.31 -17.29 -5.42
CA LYS A 171 2.80 -16.73 -6.67
C LYS A 171 3.43 -15.38 -6.95
N CYS A 172 3.49 -14.50 -5.95
CA CYS A 172 3.99 -13.15 -6.13
C CYS A 172 4.94 -12.76 -5.03
N CYS A 173 5.97 -11.99 -5.37
CA CYS A 173 6.87 -11.47 -4.37
C CYS A 173 7.36 -10.08 -4.75
N PHE A 174 7.36 -9.17 -3.77
CA PHE A 174 7.92 -7.84 -3.93
C PHE A 174 8.67 -7.36 -2.68
N GLU A 175 9.70 -6.56 -2.91
CA GLU A 175 10.57 -5.98 -1.88
C GLU A 175 10.27 -4.49 -1.72
N MET A 176 10.19 -4.04 -0.46
CA MET A 176 10.19 -2.62 -0.10
C MET A 176 11.28 -2.29 0.92
N LYS A 177 11.78 -1.05 0.82
CA LYS A 177 12.85 -0.51 1.66
C LYS A 177 12.30 0.58 2.56
N ILE A 178 12.28 0.33 3.87
CA ILE A 178 11.73 1.25 4.88
C ILE A 178 12.78 1.56 5.94
N LYS A 179 12.90 2.84 6.28
CA LYS A 179 13.69 3.30 7.42
C LYS A 179 12.78 3.49 8.63
N ILE A 180 13.07 2.78 9.72
CA ILE A 180 12.34 2.95 10.99
C ILE A 180 13.15 3.87 11.91
N MET A 181 12.48 4.89 12.47
CA MET A 181 13.05 5.89 13.38
C MET A 181 12.36 5.95 14.74
#